data_AF-A0A3L6PK51-F1
#
_entry.id   AF-A0A3L6PK51-F1
#
_cell.length_a   1.000
_cell.length_b   1.000
_cell.length_c   1.000
_cell.angle_alpha   90.00
_cell.angle_beta   90.00
_cell.angle_gamma   90.00
#
_symmetry.space_group_name_H-M   'P 1'
#
loop_
_entity.id
_entity.type
_entity.pdbx_description
1 polymer ?
#
loop_
_entity_poly.entity_id
_entity_poly.type
_entity_poly.pdbx_seq_one_letter_code
_entity_poly.pdbx_strand_id
1 'polypeptide(L)'
;MAGMSTNGSSSSSWMVEMEKLLEDTRPSVEMARWKQLYIYRVPEFIKKMTNRDAYQPQFLSLGPLHHGEPHLMPIEEHKRRAVLHMVKRARKPLMKFVEAIEEVADELEAAYDGLEDRWRGASRADEDTAKSSGQG
;
A
#
# COMPACT_ATOMS: atom_id res chain seq x y z
N MET A 1 27.33 51.65 22.31
CA MET A 1 26.00 51.40 21.73
C MET A 1 26.15 50.33 20.65
N ALA A 2 25.30 49.29 20.73
CA ALA A 2 25.00 48.24 19.73
C ALA A 2 26.17 47.36 19.25
N GLY A 3 26.07 46.03 19.18
CA GLY A 3 24.98 45.10 19.45
C GLY A 3 25.51 43.69 19.15
N MET A 4 25.31 42.75 20.07
CA MET A 4 25.71 41.36 19.91
C MET A 4 24.55 40.61 19.22
N SER A 5 24.73 40.24 17.96
CA SER A 5 23.79 39.33 17.27
C SER A 5 24.01 37.91 17.77
N THR A 6 23.14 37.44 18.67
CA THR A 6 23.03 36.04 19.03
C THR A 6 22.30 35.29 17.93
N ASN A 7 23.03 34.55 17.09
CA ASN A 7 22.46 33.59 16.17
C ASN A 7 22.47 32.21 16.83
N GLY A 8 21.42 31.89 17.58
CA GLY A 8 21.35 30.62 18.32
C GLY A 8 19.93 30.27 18.72
N SER A 9 19.16 29.67 17.81
CA SER A 9 17.88 29.05 18.21
C SER A 9 17.31 27.99 17.24
N SER A 10 18.04 27.52 16.23
CA SER A 10 17.51 26.47 15.33
C SER A 10 17.75 25.05 15.85
N SER A 11 18.72 24.84 16.75
CA SER A 11 19.14 23.49 17.18
C SER A 11 18.21 22.86 18.22
N SER A 12 17.48 23.67 19.01
CA SER A 12 16.66 23.16 20.12
C SER A 12 15.29 22.63 19.66
N SER A 13 14.68 23.26 18.64
CA SER A 13 13.38 22.83 18.12
C SER A 13 13.43 21.44 17.50
N TRP A 14 14.50 21.12 16.74
CA TRP A 14 14.68 19.79 16.17
C TRP A 14 14.93 18.74 17.25
N MET A 15 15.69 19.07 18.29
CA MET A 15 15.93 18.14 19.40
C MET A 15 14.64 17.77 20.14
N VAL A 16 13.79 18.75 20.45
CA VAL A 16 12.49 18.50 21.10
C VAL A 16 11.57 17.64 20.22
N GLU A 17 11.59 17.86 18.90
CA GLU A 17 10.85 17.02 17.95
C GLU A 17 11.37 15.58 17.95
N MET A 18 12.69 15.39 17.92
CA MET A 18 13.31 14.06 17.94
C MET A 18 13.08 13.32 19.26
N GLU A 19 13.12 14.02 20.41
CA GLU A 19 12.81 13.44 21.72
C GLU A 19 11.36 12.92 21.75
N LYS A 20 10.42 13.72 21.24
CA LYS A 20 9.03 13.28 21.11
C LYS A 20 8.87 12.07 20.17
N LEU A 21 9.54 12.09 19.01
CA LEU A 21 9.53 10.95 18.10
C LEU A 21 10.15 9.71 18.73
N LEU A 22 11.18 9.85 19.56
CA LEU A 22 11.82 8.73 20.25
C LEU A 22 10.89 8.08 21.26
N GLU A 23 10.09 8.88 21.98
CA GLU A 23 9.03 8.38 22.87
C GLU A 23 7.96 7.59 22.11
N ASP A 24 7.58 8.07 20.92
CA ASP A 24 6.58 7.44 20.06
C ASP A 24 7.14 6.23 19.26
N THR A 25 8.47 6.12 19.14
CA THR A 25 9.13 5.10 18.33
C THR A 25 9.04 3.74 19.02
N ARG A 26 8.54 2.73 18.29
CA ARG A 26 8.48 1.35 18.74
C ARG A 26 9.31 0.48 17.80
N PRO A 27 10.62 0.25 18.09
CA PRO A 27 11.52 -0.46 17.17
C PRO A 27 11.05 -1.85 16.79
N SER A 28 10.38 -2.57 17.71
CA SER A 28 9.81 -3.89 17.42
C SER A 28 8.67 -3.84 16.41
N VAL A 29 7.82 -2.81 16.46
CA VAL A 29 6.72 -2.59 15.52
C VAL A 29 7.27 -2.20 14.16
N GLU A 30 8.27 -1.30 14.12
CA GLU A 30 8.94 -0.95 12.87
C GLU A 30 9.59 -2.17 12.24
N MET A 31 10.39 -2.93 13.00
CA MET A 31 11.03 -4.15 12.50
C MET A 31 10.01 -5.17 11.98
N ALA A 32 8.86 -5.33 12.63
CA ALA A 32 7.79 -6.20 12.14
C ALA A 32 7.24 -5.71 10.79
N ARG A 33 7.03 -4.40 10.65
CA ARG A 33 6.60 -3.78 9.39
C ARG A 33 7.64 -3.96 8.28
N TRP A 34 8.91 -3.70 8.55
CA TRP A 34 9.99 -3.91 7.56
C TRP A 34 10.11 -5.37 7.12
N LYS A 35 9.85 -6.32 8.04
CA LYS A 35 9.85 -7.74 7.71
C LYS A 35 8.69 -8.14 6.80
N GLN A 36 7.60 -7.39 6.76
CA GLN A 36 6.43 -7.67 5.92
C GLN A 36 6.53 -7.02 4.55
N LEU A 37 7.28 -5.92 4.41
CA LEU A 37 7.42 -5.18 3.15
C LEU A 37 8.31 -5.93 2.14
N TYR A 38 7.73 -6.32 1.01
CA TYR A 38 8.43 -7.05 -0.06
C TYR A 38 8.28 -6.38 -1.44
N ILE A 39 7.33 -5.48 -1.61
CA ILE A 39 7.01 -4.84 -2.90
C ILE A 39 7.17 -3.34 -2.76
N TYR A 40 8.23 -2.81 -3.39
CA TYR A 40 8.64 -1.41 -3.26
C TYR A 40 8.41 -0.62 -4.55
N ARG A 41 8.11 0.67 -4.41
CA ARG A 41 8.16 1.61 -5.53
C ARG A 41 9.60 2.04 -5.76
N VAL A 42 10.01 2.07 -7.03
CA VAL A 42 11.33 2.60 -7.39
C VAL A 42 11.36 4.11 -7.05
N PRO A 43 12.36 4.58 -6.27
CA PRO A 43 12.50 6.00 -5.94
C PRO A 43 12.61 6.89 -7.19
N GLU A 44 11.99 8.07 -7.15
CA GLU A 44 11.96 8.99 -8.30
C GLU A 44 13.34 9.47 -8.73
N PHE A 45 14.29 9.63 -7.79
CA PHE A 45 15.65 10.02 -8.15
C PHE A 45 16.34 8.97 -9.02
N ILE A 46 16.12 7.67 -8.74
CA ILE A 46 16.69 6.57 -9.54
C ILE A 46 16.10 6.60 -10.95
N LYS A 47 14.77 6.75 -11.06
CA LYS A 47 14.09 6.85 -12.37
C LYS A 47 14.61 8.04 -13.19
N LYS A 48 14.92 9.17 -12.55
CA LYS A 48 15.44 10.38 -13.22
C LYS A 48 16.91 10.28 -13.62
N MET A 49 17.73 9.61 -12.81
CA MET A 49 19.17 9.45 -13.08
C MET A 49 19.47 8.36 -14.11
N THR A 50 18.52 7.46 -14.37
CA THR A 50 18.68 6.30 -15.26
C THR A 50 17.58 6.29 -16.32
N ASN A 51 17.23 5.12 -16.86
CA ASN A 51 16.13 4.97 -17.81
C ASN A 51 14.80 4.79 -17.06
N ARG A 52 13.95 5.81 -17.08
CA ARG A 52 12.60 5.77 -16.48
C ARG A 52 11.76 4.59 -16.98
N ASP A 53 11.85 4.28 -18.28
CA ASP A 53 11.02 3.26 -18.93
C ASP A 53 11.37 1.85 -18.46
N ALA A 54 12.59 1.64 -17.93
CA ALA A 54 13.00 0.36 -17.37
C ALA A 54 12.21 -0.04 -16.12
N TYR A 55 11.55 0.92 -15.48
CA TYR A 55 10.75 0.71 -14.26
C TYR A 55 9.25 0.88 -14.49
N GLN A 56 8.82 1.06 -15.74
CA GLN A 56 7.41 1.12 -16.10
C GLN A 56 6.98 -0.22 -16.71
N PRO A 57 5.99 -0.91 -16.13
CA PRO A 57 5.46 -2.13 -16.73
C PRO A 57 4.87 -1.83 -18.11
N GLN A 58 5.22 -2.66 -19.08
CA GLN A 58 4.79 -2.50 -20.48
C GLN A 58 3.60 -3.39 -20.84
N PHE A 59 3.45 -4.53 -20.16
CA PHE A 59 2.47 -5.56 -20.54
C PHE A 59 1.46 -5.89 -19.44
N LEU A 60 1.90 -5.94 -18.18
CA LEU A 60 1.04 -6.29 -17.08
C LEU A 60 1.39 -5.51 -15.81
N SER A 61 0.37 -5.03 -15.12
CA SER A 61 0.44 -4.61 -13.72
C SER A 61 0.30 -5.84 -12.82
N LEU A 62 1.00 -5.87 -11.69
CA LEU A 62 0.80 -6.88 -10.64
C LEU A 62 0.23 -6.22 -9.40
N GLY A 63 -0.98 -6.64 -9.06
CA GLY A 63 -1.73 -6.07 -7.93
C GLY A 63 -2.01 -4.57 -8.09
N PRO A 64 -2.08 -3.82 -6.98
CA PRO A 64 -2.44 -2.41 -6.95
C PRO A 64 -1.53 -1.44 -7.71
N LEU A 65 -0.23 -1.76 -7.82
CA LEU A 65 0.73 -0.88 -8.48
C LEU A 65 0.49 -0.91 -10.00
N HIS A 66 0.40 0.28 -10.61
CA HIS A 66 0.11 0.48 -12.03
C HIS A 66 -1.29 -0.01 -12.47
N HIS A 67 -2.17 -0.35 -11.52
CA HIS A 67 -3.54 -0.75 -11.85
C HIS A 67 -4.30 0.41 -12.52
N GLY A 68 -4.94 0.11 -13.64
CA GLY A 68 -5.77 1.07 -14.39
C GLY A 68 -5.00 2.01 -15.32
N GLU A 69 -3.68 1.85 -15.46
CA GLU A 69 -2.93 2.60 -16.47
C GLU A 69 -3.44 2.25 -17.88
N PRO A 70 -3.68 3.25 -18.76
CA PRO A 70 -4.35 3.01 -20.04
C PRO A 70 -3.68 1.95 -20.92
N HIS A 71 -2.34 1.90 -20.95
CA HIS A 71 -1.60 0.92 -21.76
C HIS A 71 -1.63 -0.50 -21.17
N LEU A 72 -2.05 -0.66 -19.91
CA LEU A 72 -2.17 -1.95 -19.23
C LEU A 72 -3.61 -2.48 -19.18
N MET A 73 -4.61 -1.67 -19.53
CA MET A 73 -6.03 -2.08 -19.54
C MET A 73 -6.31 -3.40 -20.30
N PRO A 74 -5.65 -3.71 -21.43
CA PRO A 74 -5.85 -5.00 -22.08
C PRO A 74 -5.57 -6.21 -21.18
N ILE A 75 -4.61 -6.12 -20.26
CA ILE A 75 -4.29 -7.24 -19.35
C ILE A 75 -5.33 -7.40 -18.24
N GLU A 76 -5.98 -6.32 -17.79
CA GLU A 76 -7.00 -6.39 -16.74
C GLU A 76 -8.17 -7.28 -17.17
N GLU A 77 -8.56 -7.18 -18.43
CA GLU A 77 -9.58 -8.02 -19.03
C GLU A 77 -9.11 -9.49 -19.16
N HIS A 78 -7.83 -9.74 -19.43
CA HIS A 78 -7.28 -11.11 -19.39
C HIS A 78 -7.23 -11.69 -17.97
N LYS A 79 -6.93 -10.89 -16.94
CA LYS A 79 -6.96 -11.32 -15.53
C LYS A 79 -8.37 -11.74 -15.12
N ARG A 80 -9.40 -10.96 -15.49
CA ARG A 80 -10.80 -11.31 -15.25
C ARG A 80 -11.17 -12.65 -15.88
N ARG A 81 -10.82 -12.84 -17.16
CA ARG A 81 -11.03 -14.14 -17.83
C ARG A 81 -10.29 -15.28 -17.15
N ALA A 82 -9.05 -15.07 -16.70
CA ALA A 82 -8.27 -16.09 -16.00
C ALA A 82 -8.98 -16.55 -14.71
N VAL A 83 -9.52 -15.62 -13.92
CA VAL A 83 -10.32 -15.94 -12.72
C VAL A 83 -11.56 -16.75 -13.09
N LEU A 84 -12.33 -16.35 -14.11
CA LEU A 84 -13.51 -17.09 -14.56
C LEU A 84 -13.17 -18.52 -15.01
N HIS A 85 -12.07 -18.69 -15.75
CA HIS A 85 -11.60 -20.02 -16.18
C HIS A 85 -11.14 -20.86 -14.99
N MET A 86 -10.43 -20.27 -14.03
CA MET A 86 -9.99 -20.95 -12.81
C MET A 86 -11.19 -21.45 -12.00
N VAL A 87 -12.20 -20.59 -11.79
CA VAL A 87 -13.43 -20.94 -11.05
C VAL A 87 -14.17 -22.08 -11.74
N LYS A 88 -14.38 -21.99 -13.06
CA LYS A 88 -15.03 -23.06 -13.85
C LYS A 88 -14.28 -24.39 -13.75
N ARG A 89 -12.95 -24.36 -13.87
CA ARG A 89 -12.10 -25.56 -13.80
C ARG A 89 -12.13 -26.21 -12.42
N ALA A 90 -12.12 -25.41 -11.37
CA ALA A 90 -12.14 -25.90 -9.99
C ALA A 90 -13.50 -26.45 -9.55
N ARG A 91 -14.58 -26.10 -10.27
CA ARG A 91 -15.97 -26.48 -9.93
C ARG A 91 -16.35 -26.06 -8.50
N LYS A 92 -15.87 -24.90 -8.06
CA LYS A 92 -16.19 -24.30 -6.75
C LYS A 92 -16.90 -22.95 -6.95
N PRO A 93 -17.76 -22.52 -5.99
CA PRO A 93 -18.34 -21.19 -6.02
C PRO A 93 -17.25 -20.11 -6.00
N LEU A 94 -17.48 -18.98 -6.71
CA LEU A 94 -16.55 -17.84 -6.72
C LEU A 94 -16.25 -17.34 -5.29
N MET A 95 -17.25 -17.34 -4.42
CA MET A 95 -17.11 -16.90 -3.02
C MET A 95 -15.99 -17.64 -2.28
N LYS A 96 -15.79 -18.93 -2.55
CA LYS A 96 -14.71 -19.72 -1.89
C LYS A 96 -13.31 -19.24 -2.26
N PHE A 97 -13.15 -18.58 -3.41
CA PHE A 97 -11.89 -17.96 -3.79
C PHE A 97 -11.72 -16.61 -3.12
N VAL A 98 -12.81 -15.83 -3.01
CA VAL A 98 -12.80 -14.53 -2.32
C VAL A 98 -12.46 -14.74 -0.85
N GLU A 99 -13.17 -15.64 -0.15
CA GLU A 99 -12.89 -16.01 1.24
C GLU A 99 -11.42 -16.41 1.44
N ALA A 100 -10.87 -17.25 0.56
CA ALA A 100 -9.47 -17.70 0.65
C ALA A 100 -8.45 -16.57 0.44
N ILE A 101 -8.79 -15.54 -0.34
CA ILE A 101 -7.92 -14.36 -0.51
C ILE A 101 -8.09 -13.40 0.66
N GLU A 102 -9.31 -13.26 1.20
CA GLU A 102 -9.59 -12.43 2.37
C GLU A 102 -8.82 -12.91 3.62
N GLU A 103 -8.62 -14.22 3.77
CA GLU A 103 -7.79 -14.81 4.84
C GLU A 103 -6.33 -14.30 4.84
N VAL A 104 -5.82 -13.87 3.68
CA VAL A 104 -4.42 -13.41 3.51
C VAL A 104 -4.33 -11.95 3.05
N ALA A 105 -5.46 -11.25 2.93
CA ALA A 105 -5.51 -9.90 2.34
C ALA A 105 -4.65 -8.90 3.12
N ASP A 106 -4.76 -8.90 4.45
CA ASP A 106 -4.00 -7.98 5.31
C ASP A 106 -2.48 -8.19 5.16
N GLU A 107 -2.01 -9.43 4.99
CA GLU A 107 -0.60 -9.75 4.73
C GLU A 107 -0.16 -9.28 3.34
N LEU A 108 -0.98 -9.54 2.31
CA LEU A 108 -0.71 -9.12 0.94
C LEU A 108 -0.67 -7.60 0.81
N GLU A 109 -1.56 -6.87 1.48
CA GLU A 109 -1.59 -5.41 1.52
C GLU A 109 -0.38 -4.83 2.29
N ALA A 110 0.00 -5.45 3.40
CA ALA A 110 1.17 -5.06 4.19
C ALA A 110 2.49 -5.27 3.43
N ALA A 111 2.51 -6.12 2.41
CA ALA A 111 3.68 -6.35 1.58
C ALA A 111 4.06 -5.17 0.67
N TYR A 112 3.14 -4.25 0.42
CA TYR A 112 3.38 -3.07 -0.43
C TYR A 112 3.86 -1.86 0.37
N ASP A 113 4.93 -1.24 -0.12
CA ASP A 113 5.33 0.09 0.31
C ASP A 113 4.44 1.17 -0.32
N GLY A 114 3.95 2.09 0.50
CA GLY A 114 3.12 3.22 0.05
C GLY A 114 1.82 2.81 -0.65
N LEU A 115 1.18 1.71 -0.24
CA LEU A 115 -0.11 1.29 -0.79
C LEU A 115 -1.20 2.32 -0.45
N GLU A 116 -1.92 2.76 -1.49
CA GLU A 116 -2.97 3.79 -1.39
C GLU A 116 -4.19 3.27 -0.62
N ASP A 117 -4.85 4.14 0.15
CA ASP A 117 -5.95 3.77 1.05
C ASP A 117 -7.14 3.13 0.33
N ARG A 118 -7.37 3.44 -0.95
CA ARG A 118 -8.44 2.78 -1.75
C ARG A 118 -8.27 1.26 -1.85
N TRP A 119 -7.06 0.75 -1.63
CA TRP A 119 -6.73 -0.67 -1.64
C TRP A 119 -6.74 -1.29 -0.25
N ARG A 120 -6.87 -0.48 0.80
CA ARG A 120 -6.91 -0.95 2.19
C ARG A 120 -8.35 -1.18 2.61
N GLY A 121 -8.69 -2.41 2.99
CA GLY A 121 -9.96 -2.71 3.64
C GLY A 121 -11.22 -2.45 2.80
N ALA A 122 -11.11 -2.36 1.47
CA ALA A 122 -12.25 -2.13 0.57
C ALA A 122 -13.32 -3.24 0.61
N SER A 123 -13.02 -4.41 1.22
CA SER A 123 -14.00 -5.49 1.49
C SER A 123 -14.75 -5.34 2.82
N ARG A 124 -14.38 -4.41 3.71
CA ARG A 124 -14.92 -4.36 5.10
C ARG A 124 -16.03 -3.32 5.31
N ALA A 125 -16.21 -2.37 4.40
CA ALA A 125 -17.17 -1.28 4.57
C ALA A 125 -18.63 -1.65 4.26
N ASP A 126 -18.86 -2.74 3.53
CA ASP A 126 -20.20 -3.13 3.08
C ASP A 126 -20.97 -3.99 4.12
N GLU A 127 -20.31 -4.58 5.11
CA GLU A 127 -20.99 -5.38 6.16
C GLU A 127 -21.45 -4.58 7.39
N ASP A 128 -20.79 -3.47 7.74
CA ASP A 128 -21.15 -2.68 8.93
C ASP A 128 -22.40 -1.82 8.72
N THR A 129 -22.72 -1.47 7.47
CA THR A 129 -23.94 -0.71 7.16
C THR A 129 -25.20 -1.61 7.20
N ALA A 130 -25.05 -2.93 7.05
CA ALA A 130 -26.17 -3.87 7.04
C ALA A 130 -26.63 -4.33 8.44
N LYS A 131 -25.83 -4.11 9.50
CA LYS A 131 -26.16 -4.54 10.88
C LYS A 131 -26.86 -3.47 11.74
N SER A 132 -27.00 -2.23 11.26
CA SER A 132 -27.61 -1.14 12.04
C SER A 132 -29.09 -0.86 11.74
N SER A 133 -29.70 -1.50 10.73
CA SER A 133 -31.08 -1.23 10.30
C SER A 133 -32.13 -2.24 10.79
N GLY A 134 -31.75 -3.14 11.71
CA GLY A 134 -32.59 -4.26 12.16
C GLY A 134 -32.90 -4.30 13.65
N GLN A 135 -33.09 -3.15 14.32
CA GLN A 135 -33.75 -3.09 15.63
C GLN A 135 -34.62 -1.82 15.69
N GLY A 136 -35.93 -2.01 15.57
CA GLY A 136 -36.97 -0.98 15.67
C GLY A 136 -38.32 -1.58 15.36
#